data_AF-A0A0T5NZQ3-F1
#
_entry.id   AF-A0A0T5NZQ3-F1
#
_cell.length_a   1.000
_cell.length_b   1.000
_cell.length_c   1.000
_cell.angle_alpha   90.00
_cell.angle_beta   90.00
_cell.angle_gamma   90.00
#
_symmetry.space_group_name_H-M   'P 1'
#
loop_
_entity.id
_entity.type
_entity.pdbx_description
1 polymer ?
#
loop_
_entity_poly.entity_id
_entity_poly.type
_entity_poly.pdbx_seq_one_letter_code
_entity_poly.pdbx_strand_id
1 'polypeptide(L)'
;MTALASPAAALDTSVFYKLSTDFRGTGMPLDIVNGGPMNNFSHLAPAGNYSGQFWRLEPAGAGLYRLSTEFRGTNMCLDVVNGGNLNNLTHLTPCGNYSGQLWHITQDSGFYRLTTDFRGAGMCLDVFNGGNLDNYTHLTDCANYSGQFWSLTPTGRPAW
;
A
#
# COMPACT_ATOMS: atom_id res chain seq x y z
N MET A 1 -10.36 -20.41 31.09
CA MET A 1 -9.78 -20.90 29.82
C MET A 1 -9.46 -19.68 28.98
N THR A 2 -8.22 -19.22 29.02
CA THR A 2 -7.77 -18.07 28.23
C THR A 2 -7.45 -18.60 26.84
N ALA A 3 -8.28 -18.26 25.84
CA ALA A 3 -7.94 -18.54 24.45
C ALA A 3 -6.70 -17.68 24.11
N LEU A 4 -5.58 -18.34 23.84
CA LEU A 4 -4.44 -17.68 23.23
C LEU A 4 -4.90 -17.25 21.84
N ALA A 5 -4.91 -15.95 21.57
CA ALA A 5 -5.07 -15.43 20.23
C ALA A 5 -3.99 -16.09 19.37
N SER A 6 -4.38 -16.78 18.30
CA SER A 6 -3.44 -17.28 17.31
C SER A 6 -2.58 -16.11 16.84
N PRO A 7 -1.24 -16.26 16.73
CA PRO A 7 -0.44 -15.25 16.08
C PRO A 7 -1.04 -15.02 14.69
N ALA A 8 -1.26 -13.75 14.35
CA ALA A 8 -1.63 -13.35 13.00
C ALA A 8 -0.72 -14.09 12.02
N ALA A 9 -1.30 -14.85 11.09
CA ALA A 9 -0.51 -15.55 10.08
C ALA A 9 0.34 -14.51 9.34
N ALA A 10 1.64 -14.79 9.22
CA ALA A 10 2.55 -13.94 8.46
C ALA A 10 2.05 -13.81 7.01
N LEU A 11 2.24 -12.63 6.41
CA LEU A 11 1.91 -12.41 5.00
C LEU A 11 2.81 -13.32 4.13
N ASP A 12 2.21 -14.01 3.17
CA ASP A 12 2.91 -14.86 2.21
C ASP A 12 3.63 -13.99 1.17
N THR A 13 4.94 -13.81 1.35
CA THR A 13 5.76 -12.97 0.47
C THR A 13 6.11 -13.64 -0.86
N SER A 14 5.67 -14.89 -1.10
CA SER A 14 5.93 -15.61 -2.34
C SER A 14 4.91 -15.33 -3.45
N VAL A 15 3.87 -14.56 -3.16
CA VAL A 15 2.81 -14.21 -4.11
C VAL A 15 2.58 -12.71 -4.23
N PHE A 16 2.03 -12.30 -5.36
CA PHE A 16 1.46 -10.97 -5.52
C PHE A 16 0.15 -10.83 -4.76
N TYR A 17 -0.12 -9.63 -4.25
CA TYR A 17 -1.36 -9.24 -3.62
C TYR A 17 -2.12 -8.22 -4.46
N LYS A 18 -3.45 -8.21 -4.32
CA LYS A 18 -4.28 -7.03 -4.59
C LYS A 18 -4.63 -6.35 -3.27
N LEU A 19 -4.30 -5.07 -3.17
CA LEU A 19 -4.65 -4.23 -2.03
C LEU A 19 -5.94 -3.49 -2.37
N SER A 20 -6.94 -3.54 -1.51
CA SER A 20 -8.20 -2.80 -1.67
C SER A 20 -8.62 -2.22 -0.33
N THR A 21 -9.41 -1.16 -0.33
CA THR A 21 -9.90 -0.52 0.91
C THR A 21 -11.34 -0.90 1.20
N ASP A 22 -11.77 -0.75 2.46
CA ASP A 22 -13.19 -0.84 2.84
C ASP A 22 -14.04 0.27 2.18
N PHE A 23 -13.42 1.34 1.68
CA PHE A 23 -14.11 2.43 0.98
C PHE A 23 -14.65 2.03 -0.40
N ARG A 24 -13.82 1.52 -1.30
CA ARG A 24 -14.22 1.18 -2.69
C ARG A 24 -14.27 -0.33 -2.95
N GLY A 25 -13.77 -1.14 -2.02
CA GLY A 25 -13.78 -2.60 -2.10
C GLY A 25 -12.89 -3.18 -3.20
N THR A 26 -13.02 -4.48 -3.41
CA THR A 26 -12.16 -5.27 -4.32
C THR A 26 -12.31 -4.92 -5.80
N GLY A 27 -13.34 -4.15 -6.17
CA GLY A 27 -13.56 -3.65 -7.53
C GLY A 27 -12.64 -2.49 -7.91
N MET A 28 -11.95 -1.87 -6.95
CA MET A 28 -11.06 -0.73 -7.15
C MET A 28 -9.75 -0.91 -6.36
N PRO A 29 -8.90 -1.90 -6.70
CA PRO A 29 -7.63 -2.12 -6.01
C PRO A 29 -6.63 -0.98 -6.24
N LEU A 30 -5.63 -0.92 -5.36
CA LEU A 30 -4.46 -0.05 -5.49
C LEU A 30 -3.70 -0.40 -6.77
N ASP A 31 -3.42 0.62 -7.57
CA ASP A 31 -2.75 0.57 -8.85
C ASP A 31 -1.73 1.72 -8.95
N ILE A 32 -0.96 1.72 -10.03
CA ILE A 32 0.03 2.74 -10.34
C ILE A 32 -0.33 3.42 -11.65
N VAL A 33 -0.40 4.75 -11.63
CA VAL A 33 -0.61 5.56 -12.83
C VAL A 33 0.50 5.29 -13.85
N ASN A 34 0.11 4.90 -15.07
CA ASN A 34 1.02 4.70 -16.20
C ASN A 34 0.98 5.88 -17.17
N GLY A 35 1.97 6.77 -17.07
CA GLY A 35 2.15 7.92 -17.95
C GLY A 35 1.51 9.23 -17.44
N GLY A 36 1.76 10.30 -18.18
CA GLY A 36 1.26 11.65 -17.86
C GLY A 36 1.94 12.30 -16.64
N PRO A 37 1.42 13.46 -16.18
CA PRO A 37 2.02 14.23 -15.09
C PRO A 37 2.08 13.51 -13.74
N MET A 38 1.18 12.54 -13.53
CA MET A 38 1.09 11.75 -12.30
C MET A 38 1.69 10.34 -12.45
N ASN A 39 2.53 10.11 -13.48
CA ASN A 39 3.18 8.81 -13.68
C ASN A 39 3.85 8.31 -12.40
N ASN A 40 3.69 7.02 -12.11
CA ASN A 40 4.16 6.32 -10.92
C ASN A 40 3.43 6.67 -9.59
N PHE A 41 2.54 7.65 -9.54
CA PHE A 41 1.72 7.85 -8.34
C PHE A 41 0.72 6.70 -8.20
N SER A 42 0.40 6.34 -6.95
CA SER A 42 -0.57 5.29 -6.69
C SER A 42 -1.99 5.86 -6.57
N HIS A 43 -2.96 5.07 -7.04
CA HIS A 43 -4.38 5.38 -6.92
C HIS A 43 -5.21 4.10 -6.80
N LEU A 44 -6.51 4.22 -6.54
CA LEU A 44 -7.45 3.14 -6.80
C LEU A 44 -7.94 3.21 -8.25
N ALA A 45 -7.98 2.08 -8.94
CA ALA A 45 -8.48 1.96 -10.31
C ALA A 45 -9.31 0.69 -10.48
N PRO A 46 -10.20 0.63 -11.50
CA PRO A 46 -11.02 -0.56 -11.75
C PRO A 46 -10.19 -1.84 -11.80
N ALA A 47 -10.66 -2.87 -11.10
CA ALA A 47 -9.97 -4.14 -11.02
C ALA A 47 -9.79 -4.77 -12.41
N GLY A 48 -8.57 -5.20 -12.70
CA GLY A 48 -8.24 -5.90 -13.94
C GLY A 48 -6.96 -6.73 -13.81
N ASN A 49 -6.47 -7.24 -14.94
CA ASN A 49 -5.16 -7.90 -15.01
C ASN A 49 -4.07 -6.88 -15.39
N TYR A 50 -3.94 -5.82 -14.60
CA TYR A 50 -2.97 -4.75 -14.82
C TYR A 50 -1.78 -4.95 -13.90
N SER A 51 -0.57 -4.91 -14.45
CA SER A 51 0.66 -5.17 -13.70
C SER A 51 0.91 -4.17 -12.56
N GLY A 52 0.29 -2.99 -12.60
CA GLY A 52 0.34 -2.02 -11.50
C GLY A 52 -0.52 -2.41 -10.28
N GLN A 53 -1.45 -3.36 -10.44
CA GLN A 53 -2.35 -3.85 -9.37
C GLN A 53 -1.82 -5.06 -8.62
N PHE A 54 -0.71 -5.65 -9.07
CA PHE A 54 -0.08 -6.82 -8.45
C PHE A 54 1.09 -6.35 -7.60
N TRP A 55 0.88 -6.34 -6.28
CA TRP A 55 1.83 -5.83 -5.29
C TRP A 55 2.66 -6.95 -4.67
N ARG A 56 3.99 -6.85 -4.77
CA ARG A 56 4.94 -7.71 -4.06
C ARG A 56 5.28 -7.09 -2.72
N LEU A 57 5.24 -7.91 -1.67
CA LEU A 57 5.71 -7.55 -0.34
C LEU A 57 7.11 -8.16 -0.15
N GLU A 58 8.12 -7.32 -0.02
CA GLU A 58 9.50 -7.76 0.22
C GLU A 58 9.89 -7.46 1.66
N PRO A 59 10.22 -8.48 2.48
CA PRO A 59 10.67 -8.26 3.86
C PRO A 59 11.89 -7.35 3.92
N ALA A 60 11.81 -6.30 4.75
CA ALA A 60 12.90 -5.34 4.98
C ALA A 60 13.56 -5.50 6.36
N GLY A 61 13.18 -6.53 7.12
CA GLY A 61 13.61 -6.77 8.51
C GLY A 61 12.67 -6.11 9.53
N ALA A 62 12.71 -6.58 10.78
CA ALA A 62 11.92 -6.04 11.90
C ALA A 62 10.39 -5.92 11.64
N GLY A 63 9.83 -6.80 10.79
CA GLY A 63 8.40 -6.77 10.43
C GLY A 63 7.99 -5.71 9.40
N LEU A 64 8.96 -4.99 8.83
CA LEU A 64 8.77 -4.02 7.76
C LEU A 64 8.76 -4.68 6.39
N TYR A 65 8.10 -4.02 5.43
CA TYR A 65 8.06 -4.42 4.03
C TYR A 65 8.44 -3.26 3.12
N ARG A 66 9.09 -3.59 2.00
CA ARG A 66 9.09 -2.75 0.79
C ARG A 66 7.98 -3.25 -0.13
N LEU A 67 7.20 -2.32 -0.66
CA LEU A 67 6.12 -2.63 -1.60
C LEU A 67 6.56 -2.24 -2.99
N SER A 68 6.39 -3.13 -3.95
CA SER A 68 6.64 -2.87 -5.37
C SER A 68 5.59 -3.58 -6.21
N THR A 69 5.56 -3.34 -7.52
CA THR A 69 4.53 -3.91 -8.39
C THR A 69 5.11 -4.74 -9.53
N GLU A 70 4.28 -5.61 -10.13
CA GLU A 70 4.63 -6.31 -11.37
C GLU A 70 5.03 -5.33 -12.48
N PHE A 71 4.44 -4.13 -12.51
CA PHE A 71 4.64 -3.13 -13.56
C PHE A 71 6.08 -2.59 -13.65
N ARG A 72 6.63 -2.10 -12.54
CA ARG A 72 7.96 -1.48 -12.52
C ARG A 72 9.05 -2.40 -11.94
N GLY A 73 8.66 -3.59 -11.50
CA GLY A 73 9.59 -4.62 -11.03
C GLY A 73 10.18 -4.34 -9.65
N THR A 74 11.22 -5.09 -9.31
CA THR A 74 11.81 -5.13 -7.96
C THR A 74 12.54 -3.86 -7.56
N ASN A 75 12.94 -3.04 -8.53
CA ASN A 75 13.83 -1.89 -8.29
C ASN A 75 13.06 -0.59 -8.00
N MET A 76 11.73 -0.63 -7.98
CA MET A 76 10.87 0.53 -7.76
C MET A 76 9.92 0.26 -6.59
N CYS A 77 10.06 1.05 -5.53
CA CYS A 77 9.37 0.86 -4.26
C CYS A 77 8.36 1.98 -4.02
N LEU A 78 7.24 1.64 -3.37
CA LEU A 78 6.26 2.61 -2.90
C LEU A 78 6.87 3.47 -1.82
N ASP A 79 6.88 4.76 -2.06
CA ASP A 79 7.45 5.79 -1.19
C ASP A 79 6.43 6.89 -0.96
N VAL A 80 6.68 7.69 0.08
CA VAL A 80 5.89 8.86 0.46
C VAL A 80 6.60 10.10 -0.02
N VAL A 81 5.93 10.93 -0.80
CA VAL A 81 6.47 12.21 -1.26
C VAL A 81 6.72 13.13 -0.06
N ASN A 82 7.96 13.61 0.07
CA ASN A 82 8.38 14.50 1.13
C ASN A 82 8.47 15.96 0.64
N GLY A 83 7.43 16.74 0.93
CA GLY A 83 7.36 18.18 0.64
C GLY A 83 6.70 18.55 -0.68
N GLY A 84 6.58 19.86 -0.91
CA GLY A 84 5.94 20.43 -2.10
C GLY A 84 4.42 20.22 -2.17
N ASN A 85 3.85 20.51 -3.34
CA ASN A 85 2.39 20.47 -3.56
C ASN A 85 1.78 19.06 -3.52
N LEU A 86 2.62 18.01 -3.62
CA LEU A 86 2.21 16.60 -3.60
C LEU A 86 2.66 15.91 -2.30
N ASN A 87 3.00 16.69 -1.26
CA ASN A 87 3.44 16.14 0.01
C ASN A 87 2.45 15.08 0.54
N ASN A 88 3.01 14.00 1.08
CA ASN A 88 2.32 12.82 1.59
C ASN A 88 1.60 11.95 0.57
N LEU A 89 1.48 12.32 -0.71
CA LEU A 89 1.03 11.36 -1.72
C LEU A 89 2.04 10.21 -1.82
N THR A 90 1.61 9.05 -2.31
CA THR A 90 2.53 7.93 -2.53
C THR A 90 2.80 7.66 -4.01
N HIS A 91 4.02 7.22 -4.30
CA HIS A 91 4.47 6.93 -5.65
C HIS A 91 5.53 5.82 -5.69
N LEU A 92 5.76 5.23 -6.86
CA LEU A 92 6.93 4.39 -7.08
C LEU A 92 8.16 5.23 -7.42
N THR A 93 9.25 4.98 -6.70
CA THR A 93 10.58 5.58 -6.91
C THR A 93 11.66 4.50 -6.76
N PRO A 94 12.92 4.70 -7.23
CA PRO A 94 13.96 3.69 -7.03
C PRO A 94 14.08 3.27 -5.56
N CYS A 95 14.13 1.95 -5.35
CA CYS A 95 14.28 1.38 -4.03
C CYS A 95 15.60 1.85 -3.39
N GLY A 96 15.55 2.19 -2.11
CA GLY A 96 16.70 2.62 -1.33
C GLY A 96 16.47 2.45 0.17
N ASN A 97 17.32 3.08 0.97
CA ASN A 97 17.17 3.14 2.42
C ASN A 97 16.47 4.43 2.84
N TYR A 98 15.23 4.58 2.39
CA TYR A 98 14.39 5.73 2.70
C TYR A 98 13.28 5.28 3.64
N SER A 99 13.08 6.01 4.75
CA SER A 99 12.07 5.68 5.75
C SER A 99 10.63 5.73 5.21
N GLY A 100 10.40 6.42 4.08
CA GLY A 100 9.10 6.43 3.39
C GLY A 100 8.82 5.16 2.58
N GLN A 101 9.83 4.32 2.34
CA GLN A 101 9.72 3.03 1.64
C GLN A 101 9.62 1.83 2.58
N LEU A 102 9.74 2.06 3.89
CA LEU A 102 9.68 1.03 4.92
C LEU A 102 8.28 1.06 5.54
N TRP A 103 7.45 0.10 5.13
CA TRP A 103 6.05 0.03 5.50
C TRP A 103 5.81 -0.96 6.63
N HIS A 104 5.12 -0.51 7.67
CA HIS A 104 4.47 -1.37 8.65
C HIS A 104 3.11 -1.78 8.10
N ILE A 105 2.84 -3.09 8.06
CA ILE A 105 1.54 -3.65 7.68
C ILE A 105 0.97 -4.37 8.91
N THR A 106 0.09 -3.72 9.64
CA THR A 106 -0.42 -4.20 10.93
C THR A 106 -1.90 -4.53 10.85
N GLN A 107 -2.30 -5.67 11.41
CA GLN A 107 -3.72 -6.01 11.49
C GLN A 107 -4.48 -5.02 12.39
N ASP A 108 -5.66 -4.60 11.93
CA ASP A 108 -6.61 -3.80 12.69
C ASP A 108 -8.04 -4.22 12.31
N SER A 109 -8.77 -4.78 13.27
CA SER A 109 -10.21 -5.03 13.15
C SER A 109 -10.63 -5.86 11.92
N GLY A 110 -9.81 -6.84 11.52
CA GLY A 110 -10.06 -7.70 10.34
C GLY A 110 -9.52 -7.16 9.02
N PHE A 111 -8.93 -5.96 9.04
CA PHE A 111 -8.21 -5.33 7.94
C PHE A 111 -6.73 -5.14 8.31
N TYR A 112 -6.01 -4.42 7.46
CA TYR A 112 -4.66 -3.93 7.71
C TYR A 112 -4.64 -2.40 7.71
N ARG A 113 -3.76 -1.84 8.54
CA ARG A 113 -3.28 -0.46 8.42
C ARG A 113 -1.86 -0.48 7.86
N LEU A 114 -1.59 0.48 6.98
CA LEU A 114 -0.27 0.70 6.41
C LEU A 114 0.26 2.04 6.93
N THR A 115 1.41 2.01 7.59
CA THR A 115 2.13 3.21 8.04
C THR A 115 3.59 3.11 7.61
N THR A 116 4.38 4.17 7.74
CA THR A 116 5.82 4.15 7.39
C THR A 116 6.69 4.63 8.52
N ASP A 117 7.97 4.25 8.51
CA ASP A 117 8.97 4.79 9.44
C ASP A 117 9.15 6.31 9.32
N PHE A 118 8.83 6.89 8.15
CA PHE A 118 9.01 8.33 7.90
C PHE A 118 8.09 9.21 8.75
N ARG A 119 6.77 8.97 8.68
CA ARG A 119 5.78 9.76 9.42
C ARG A 119 5.34 9.08 10.72
N GLY A 120 5.76 7.83 10.92
CA GLY A 120 5.47 7.04 12.11
C GLY A 120 4.06 6.47 12.14
N ALA A 121 3.77 5.75 13.22
CA ALA A 121 2.53 4.98 13.40
C ALA A 121 1.25 5.82 13.49
N GLY A 122 1.36 7.15 13.61
CA GLY A 122 0.20 8.06 13.64
C GLY A 122 -0.32 8.46 12.26
N MET A 123 0.38 8.11 11.18
CA MET A 123 0.06 8.50 9.81
C MET A 123 -0.17 7.27 8.93
N CYS A 124 -1.42 7.07 8.53
CA CYS A 124 -1.92 5.90 7.81
C CYS A 124 -2.08 6.18 6.32
N LEU A 125 -1.83 5.15 5.50
CA LEU A 125 -2.18 5.16 4.09
C LEU A 125 -3.69 5.23 3.94
N ASP A 126 -4.16 6.27 3.28
CA ASP A 126 -5.57 6.56 3.03
C ASP A 126 -5.77 6.91 1.55
N VAL A 127 -7.03 7.02 1.16
CA VAL A 127 -7.46 7.33 -0.20
C VAL A 127 -8.24 8.64 -0.18
N PHE A 128 -7.83 9.59 -1.03
CA PHE A 128 -8.60 10.82 -1.21
C PHE A 128 -10.02 10.50 -1.71
N ASN A 129 -11.02 11.09 -1.05
CA ASN A 129 -12.44 11.00 -1.41
C ASN A 129 -12.90 12.33 -2.00
N GLY A 130 -12.84 12.45 -3.33
CA GLY A 130 -13.25 13.61 -4.10
C GLY A 130 -12.13 14.59 -4.45
N GLY A 131 -12.49 15.62 -5.24
CA GLY A 131 -11.57 16.65 -5.72
C GLY A 131 -10.64 16.17 -6.85
N ASN A 132 -9.62 16.98 -7.16
CA ASN A 132 -8.69 16.72 -8.26
C ASN A 132 -7.78 15.49 -8.04
N LEU A 133 -7.71 15.00 -6.80
CA LEU A 133 -6.90 13.84 -6.41
C LEU A 133 -7.79 12.66 -6.02
N ASP A 134 -9.08 12.63 -6.38
CA ASP A 134 -9.97 11.51 -6.05
C ASP A 134 -9.32 10.17 -6.43
N ASN A 135 -9.37 9.22 -5.49
CA ASN A 135 -8.76 7.89 -5.55
C ASN A 135 -7.24 7.83 -5.49
N TYR A 136 -6.49 8.93 -5.51
CA TYR A 136 -5.05 8.88 -5.20
C TYR A 136 -4.84 8.54 -3.72
N THR A 137 -3.71 7.93 -3.39
CA THR A 137 -3.39 7.63 -1.99
C THR A 137 -2.41 8.62 -1.38
N HIS A 138 -2.52 8.77 -0.06
CA HIS A 138 -1.64 9.63 0.73
C HIS A 138 -1.46 9.09 2.15
N LEU A 139 -0.49 9.64 2.88
CA LEU A 139 -0.48 9.53 4.33
C LEU A 139 -1.26 10.68 4.98
N THR A 140 -2.13 10.33 5.91
CA THR A 140 -2.88 11.26 6.76
C THR A 140 -3.04 10.68 8.16
N ASP A 141 -3.52 11.48 9.11
CA ASP A 141 -3.71 11.02 10.49
C ASP A 141 -4.56 9.74 10.53
N CYS A 142 -4.07 8.76 11.28
CA CYS A 142 -4.78 7.51 11.49
C CYS A 142 -6.11 7.80 12.23
N ALA A 143 -7.21 7.41 11.60
CA ALA A 143 -8.55 7.52 12.15
C ALA A 143 -9.44 6.38 11.63
N ASN A 144 -10.71 6.36 12.02
CA ASN A 144 -11.67 5.35 11.58
C ASN A 144 -12.27 5.71 10.20
N TYR A 145 -11.42 5.86 9.18
CA TYR A 145 -11.84 6.11 7.80
C TYR A 145 -11.76 4.82 6.98
N SER A 146 -12.81 4.52 6.19
CA SER A 146 -12.87 3.31 5.36
C SER A 146 -11.77 3.24 4.30
N GLY A 147 -11.16 4.38 3.93
CA GLY A 147 -9.98 4.43 3.06
C GLY A 147 -8.67 3.98 3.71
N GLN A 148 -8.63 3.86 5.04
CA GLN A 148 -7.45 3.44 5.82
C GLN A 148 -7.44 1.95 6.19
N PHE A 149 -8.56 1.25 5.97
CA PHE A 149 -8.69 -0.17 6.25
C PHE A 149 -8.46 -0.97 4.96
N TRP A 150 -7.30 -1.60 4.88
CA TRP A 150 -6.83 -2.30 3.69
C TRP A 150 -7.03 -3.82 3.81
N SER A 151 -7.60 -4.41 2.78
CA SER A 151 -7.61 -5.86 2.55
C SER A 151 -6.47 -6.22 1.61
N LEU A 152 -5.62 -7.17 2.04
CA LEU A 152 -4.53 -7.73 1.24
C LEU A 152 -4.96 -9.13 0.77
N THR A 153 -5.40 -9.22 -0.49
CA THR A 153 -5.85 -10.48 -1.09
C THR A 153 -4.73 -11.14 -1.89
N PRO A 154 -4.22 -12.32 -1.49
CA PRO A 154 -3.20 -13.03 -2.25
C PRO A 154 -3.79 -13.48 -3.60
N THR A 155 -3.02 -13.31 -4.68
CA THR A 155 -3.51 -13.58 -6.04
C THR A 155 -3.18 -14.98 -6.54
N GLY A 156 -2.41 -15.76 -5.77
CA GLY A 156 -1.86 -17.06 -6.20
C GLY A 156 -0.81 -16.95 -7.32
N ARG A 157 -0.61 -15.76 -7.89
CA ARG A 157 0.46 -15.48 -8.85
C ARG A 157 1.79 -15.38 -8.08
N PRO A 158 2.82 -16.14 -8.46
CA PRO A 158 4.14 -16.03 -7.85
C PRO A 158 4.68 -14.61 -7.97
N ALA A 159 5.10 -14.04 -6.85
CA ALA A 159 6.04 -12.94 -6.84
C ALA A 159 7.41 -13.58 -7.10
N TRP A 160 7.86 -13.45 -8.35
CA TRP A 160 9.03 -14.07 -8.99
C TRP A 160 10.21 -14.45 -8.10
#